data_AF-A0A2N1UMC4-F1
#
_entry.id   AF-A0A2N1UMC4-F1
#
_cell.length_a   1.000
_cell.length_b   1.000
_cell.length_c   1.000
_cell.angle_alpha   90.00
_cell.angle_beta   90.00
_cell.angle_gamma   90.00
#
_symmetry.space_group_name_H-M   'P 1'
#
loop_
_entity.id
_entity.type
_entity.pdbx_description
1 polymer ?
#
loop_
_entity_poly.entity_id
_entity_poly.type
_entity_poly.pdbx_seq_one_letter_code
_entity_poly.pdbx_strand_id
1 'polypeptide(L)'
;MADRLLFLFLILASIAGIFISRDALSQGSDVSIEIDGKPAYTLPLYTDRLLSIDGPYGPILIEIQGKRVRVKESHCPNQLCVREGWISKGVIVCLPNKLVIIVGSGKKDRQRGIDAITG
;
A
#
# COMPACT_ATOMS: atom_id res chain seq x y z
N MET A 1 -16.27 30.91 -37.28
CA MET A 1 -15.53 29.64 -37.46
C MET A 1 -14.47 29.43 -36.38
N ALA A 2 -13.80 30.50 -35.92
CA ALA A 2 -12.83 30.46 -34.83
C ALA A 2 -13.38 29.92 -33.50
N ASP A 3 -14.61 30.29 -33.09
CA ASP A 3 -15.20 29.84 -31.83
C ASP A 3 -15.37 28.31 -31.76
N ARG A 4 -15.82 27.69 -32.86
CA ARG A 4 -15.96 26.23 -32.94
C ARG A 4 -14.61 25.51 -32.83
N LEU A 5 -13.55 26.12 -33.37
CA LEU A 5 -12.20 25.58 -33.28
C LEU A 5 -11.66 25.67 -31.84
N LEU A 6 -11.96 26.78 -31.16
CA LEU A 6 -11.58 27.02 -29.77
C LEU A 6 -12.29 26.05 -28.83
N PHE A 7 -13.60 25.87 -28.99
CA PHE A 7 -14.37 24.88 -28.22
C PHE A 7 -13.88 23.45 -28.45
N LEU A 8 -13.57 23.07 -29.68
CA LEU A 8 -13.08 21.72 -29.99
C LEU A 8 -11.72 21.47 -29.33
N PHE A 9 -10.81 22.44 -29.39
CA PHE A 9 -9.50 22.36 -28.74
C PHE A 9 -9.62 22.23 -27.21
N LEU A 10 -10.53 23.00 -26.59
CA LEU A 10 -10.76 22.98 -25.14
C LEU A 10 -11.33 21.62 -24.68
N ILE A 11 -12.22 21.03 -25.47
CA ILE A 11 -12.76 19.68 -25.22
C ILE A 11 -11.66 18.63 -25.35
N LEU A 12 -10.84 18.67 -26.41
CA LEU A 12 -9.71 17.75 -26.58
C LEU A 12 -8.69 17.86 -25.44
N ALA A 13 -8.36 19.09 -25.01
CA ALA A 13 -7.45 19.31 -23.88
C ALA A 13 -8.01 18.76 -22.57
N SER A 14 -9.32 18.91 -22.34
CA SER A 14 -9.98 18.37 -21.14
C SER A 14 -10.01 16.84 -21.13
N ILE A 15 -10.31 16.21 -22.28
CA ILE A 15 -10.28 14.75 -22.42
C ILE A 15 -8.86 14.20 -22.23
N ALA A 16 -7.84 14.85 -22.82
CA ALA A 16 -6.45 14.48 -22.64
C ALA A 16 -5.99 14.65 -21.18
N GLY A 17 -6.39 15.74 -20.52
CA GLY A 17 -6.11 15.98 -19.11
C GLY A 17 -6.73 14.92 -18.20
N ILE A 18 -7.97 14.48 -18.47
CA ILE A 18 -8.62 13.40 -17.72
C ILE A 18 -7.88 12.07 -17.92
N PHE A 19 -7.46 11.76 -19.15
CA PHE A 19 -6.74 10.51 -19.44
C PHE A 19 -5.39 10.43 -18.73
N ILE A 20 -4.59 11.50 -18.79
CA ILE A 20 -3.29 11.60 -18.11
C ILE A 20 -3.48 11.56 -16.58
N SER A 21 -4.54 12.22 -16.08
CA SER A 21 -4.86 12.22 -14.66
C SER A 21 -5.29 10.84 -14.16
N ARG A 22 -5.91 10.00 -14.99
CA ARG A 22 -6.27 8.62 -14.60
C ARG A 22 -5.06 7.69 -14.54
N ASP A 23 -4.06 7.89 -15.40
CA ASP A 23 -2.79 7.15 -15.33
C ASP A 23 -1.98 7.54 -14.08
N ALA A 24 -1.88 8.83 -13.78
CA ALA A 24 -1.22 9.34 -12.56
C ALA A 24 -2.00 9.04 -11.27
N LEU A 25 -3.32 8.84 -11.39
CA LEU A 25 -4.22 8.40 -10.31
C LEU A 25 -4.50 6.88 -10.41
N SER A 26 -3.63 6.13 -11.09
CA SER A 26 -3.44 4.73 -10.75
C SER A 26 -2.81 4.71 -9.37
N GLN A 27 -3.66 4.91 -8.35
CA GLN A 27 -3.45 4.46 -6.98
C GLN A 27 -3.33 2.94 -7.03
N GLY A 28 -2.24 2.44 -7.62
CA GLY A 28 -1.74 1.12 -7.36
C GLY A 28 -1.66 1.05 -5.85
N SER A 29 -2.48 0.17 -5.28
CA SER A 29 -2.59 0.04 -3.83
C SER A 29 -1.28 -0.56 -3.36
N ASP A 30 -0.23 0.24 -3.23
CA ASP A 30 1.09 -0.27 -2.86
C ASP A 30 1.00 -0.93 -1.47
N VAL A 31 1.77 -1.99 -1.31
CA VAL A 31 2.00 -2.64 -0.02
C VAL A 31 3.29 -2.10 0.54
N SER A 32 3.20 -1.38 1.65
CA SER A 32 4.38 -0.95 2.39
C SER A 32 4.58 -1.87 3.58
N ILE A 33 5.76 -2.45 3.68
CA ILE A 33 6.18 -3.35 4.75
C ILE A 33 7.21 -2.61 5.58
N GLU A 34 6.90 -2.40 6.85
CA GLU A 34 7.79 -1.80 7.84
C GLU A 34 8.23 -2.87 8.84
N ILE A 35 9.51 -2.83 9.19
CA ILE A 35 10.14 -3.71 10.17
C ILE A 35 10.84 -2.82 11.18
N ASP A 36 10.56 -3.02 12.47
CA ASP A 36 11.14 -2.22 13.57
C ASP A 36 10.90 -0.70 13.39
N GLY A 37 9.72 -0.34 12.86
CA GLY A 37 9.32 1.05 12.61
C GLY A 37 10.04 1.72 11.43
N LYS A 38 10.81 0.97 10.62
CA LYS A 38 11.50 1.48 9.43
C LYS A 38 10.88 0.89 8.16
N PRO A 39 10.66 1.69 7.10
CA PRO A 39 10.15 1.17 5.83
C PRO A 39 11.21 0.27 5.18
N ALA A 40 10.90 -1.03 5.10
CA ALA A 40 11.80 -2.05 4.56
C ALA A 40 11.51 -2.32 3.07
N TYR A 41 10.22 -2.46 2.72
CA TYR A 41 9.79 -2.74 1.35
C TYR A 41 8.58 -1.90 0.95
N THR A 42 8.52 -1.51 -0.32
CA THR A 42 7.32 -0.97 -0.96
C THR A 42 7.12 -1.73 -2.25
N LEU A 43 6.02 -2.47 -2.33
CA LEU A 43 5.80 -3.45 -3.38
C LEU A 43 4.43 -3.21 -4.05
N PRO A 44 4.34 -3.41 -5.37
CA PRO A 44 3.07 -3.33 -6.06
C PRO A 44 2.14 -4.50 -5.66
N LEU A 45 0.91 -4.20 -5.25
CA LEU A 45 -0.09 -5.22 -4.90
C LEU A 45 -0.62 -6.01 -6.11
N TYR A 46 -0.42 -5.50 -7.32
CA TYR A 46 -0.83 -6.17 -8.56
C TYR A 46 0.13 -7.26 -9.02
N THR A 47 1.30 -7.37 -8.39
CA THR A 47 2.29 -8.40 -8.74
C THR A 47 2.29 -9.50 -7.68
N ASP A 48 1.89 -10.69 -8.10
CA ASP A 48 1.89 -11.87 -7.25
C ASP A 48 3.32 -12.25 -6.85
N ARG A 49 3.55 -12.47 -5.55
CA ARG A 49 4.86 -12.84 -5.00
C ARG A 49 4.77 -13.40 -3.59
N LEU A 50 5.76 -14.21 -3.25
CA LEU A 50 6.01 -14.70 -1.90
C LEU A 50 7.32 -14.09 -1.39
N LEU A 51 7.29 -13.54 -0.18
CA LEU A 51 8.43 -12.91 0.48
C LEU A 51 8.69 -13.63 1.79
N SER A 52 9.95 -13.95 2.04
CA SER A 52 10.40 -14.42 3.35
C SER A 52 11.23 -13.32 3.99
N ILE A 53 10.87 -12.91 5.20
CA ILE A 53 11.63 -11.96 5.99
C ILE A 53 12.03 -12.61 7.31
N ASP A 54 13.22 -12.32 7.79
CA ASP A 54 13.67 -12.81 9.09
C ASP A 54 13.11 -11.92 10.20
N GLY A 55 12.35 -12.54 11.10
CA GLY A 55 11.82 -11.90 12.30
C GLY A 55 12.53 -12.38 13.57
N PRO A 56 12.35 -11.70 14.70
CA PRO A 56 12.90 -12.08 15.99
C PRO A 56 12.53 -13.51 16.44
N TYR A 57 11.39 -14.02 15.98
CA TYR A 57 10.88 -15.35 16.33
C TYR A 57 11.13 -16.39 15.23
N GLY A 58 11.84 -16.03 14.16
CA GLY A 58 12.06 -16.87 12.98
C GLY A 58 11.50 -16.24 11.70
N PRO A 59 11.53 -16.97 10.58
CA PRO A 59 11.10 -16.46 9.29
C PRO A 59 9.58 -16.18 9.29
N ILE A 60 9.20 -15.14 8.56
CA ILE A 60 7.81 -14.73 8.33
C ILE A 60 7.58 -14.74 6.82
N LEU A 61 6.56 -15.47 6.39
CA LEU A 61 6.18 -15.57 4.98
C LEU A 61 5.01 -14.64 4.68
N ILE A 62 5.24 -13.67 3.81
CA ILE A 62 4.23 -12.72 3.33
C ILE A 62 3.89 -13.08 1.89
N GLU A 63 2.60 -13.25 1.61
CA GLU A 63 2.11 -13.64 0.30
C GLU A 63 1.23 -12.52 -0.27
N ILE A 64 1.60 -12.04 -1.45
CA ILE A 64 0.80 -11.10 -2.24
C ILE A 64 0.28 -11.91 -3.42
N GLN A 65 -1.04 -11.96 -3.58
CA GLN A 65 -1.66 -12.69 -4.68
C GLN A 65 -3.03 -12.12 -5.01
N GLY A 66 -3.31 -11.81 -6.28
CA GLY A 66 -4.65 -11.41 -6.70
C GLY A 66 -5.11 -10.08 -6.10
N LYS A 67 -4.21 -9.10 -6.03
CA LYS A 67 -4.46 -7.75 -5.48
C LYS A 67 -4.81 -7.72 -3.97
N ARG A 68 -4.26 -8.66 -3.21
CA ARG A 68 -4.41 -8.78 -1.76
C ARG A 68 -3.12 -9.34 -1.16
N VAL A 69 -2.89 -9.07 0.11
CA VAL A 69 -1.73 -9.54 0.87
C VAL A 69 -2.18 -10.26 2.14
N ARG A 70 -1.42 -11.26 2.56
CA ARG A 70 -1.56 -11.91 3.87
C ARG A 70 -0.21 -12.27 4.44
N VAL A 71 -0.16 -12.49 5.75
CA VAL A 71 0.93 -13.25 6.37
C VAL A 71 0.56 -14.73 6.29
N LYS A 72 1.26 -15.48 5.44
CA LYS A 72 1.05 -16.92 5.24
C LYS A 72 1.53 -17.72 6.43
N GLU A 73 2.68 -17.34 6.99
CA GLU A 73 3.30 -18.04 8.12
C GLU A 73 4.07 -17.07 9.01
N SER A 74 3.99 -17.27 10.31
CA SER A 74 4.75 -16.52 11.30
C SER A 74 4.98 -17.41 12.53
N HIS A 75 6.13 -17.28 13.19
CA HIS A 75 6.47 -18.05 14.38
C HIS A 75 6.15 -17.32 15.70
N CYS A 76 5.34 -16.24 15.65
CA CYS A 76 4.96 -15.50 16.86
C CYS A 76 3.87 -16.22 17.67
N PRO A 77 3.84 -16.09 19.00
CA PRO A 77 2.86 -16.79 19.86
C PRO A 77 1.41 -16.37 19.58
N ASN A 78 1.21 -15.11 19.19
CA ASN A 78 -0.13 -14.54 19.06
C ASN A 78 -0.80 -14.88 17.74
N GLN A 79 -0.06 -15.27 16.69
CA GLN A 79 -0.57 -15.65 15.37
C GLN A 79 -1.63 -14.68 14.78
N LEU A 80 -1.71 -13.43 15.26
CA LEU A 80 -2.81 -12.52 14.92
C LEU A 80 -2.71 -12.12 13.45
N CYS A 81 -1.51 -11.79 12.99
CA CYS A 81 -1.24 -11.45 11.59
C CYS A 81 -1.56 -12.58 10.60
N VAL A 82 -1.42 -13.85 11.01
CA VAL A 82 -1.81 -15.01 10.21
C VAL A 82 -3.33 -15.17 10.20
N ARG A 83 -3.98 -14.97 11.36
CA ARG A 83 -5.43 -15.04 11.52
C ARG A 83 -6.21 -13.95 10.77
N GLU A 84 -5.62 -12.77 10.61
CA GLU A 84 -6.21 -11.69 9.77
C GLU A 84 -6.48 -12.17 8.33
N GLY A 85 -5.66 -13.09 7.81
CA GLY A 85 -5.83 -13.62 6.48
C GLY A 85 -5.59 -12.56 5.39
N TRP A 86 -6.42 -12.60 4.35
CA TRP A 86 -6.24 -11.77 3.16
C TRP A 86 -6.84 -10.38 3.33
N ILE A 87 -6.03 -9.34 3.11
CA ILE A 87 -6.50 -7.95 3.04
C ILE A 87 -6.17 -7.34 1.68
N SER A 88 -7.09 -6.53 1.17
CA SER A 88 -6.89 -5.71 -0.05
C SER A 88 -6.72 -4.22 0.26
N LYS A 89 -7.09 -3.79 1.47
CA LYS A 89 -6.90 -2.45 2.04
C LYS A 89 -6.81 -2.57 3.57
N GLY A 90 -6.06 -1.67 4.21
CA GLY A 90 -5.94 -1.63 5.67
C GLY A 90 -4.52 -1.95 6.14
N VAL A 91 -4.40 -2.48 7.36
CA VAL A 91 -3.11 -2.73 8.01
C VAL A 91 -3.10 -4.10 8.69
N ILE A 92 -2.02 -4.86 8.53
CA ILE A 92 -1.71 -6.04 9.34
C ILE A 92 -0.55 -5.67 10.27
N VAL A 93 -0.71 -5.89 11.57
CA VAL A 93 0.32 -5.63 12.58
C VAL A 93 0.71 -6.93 13.28
N CYS A 94 2.00 -7.19 13.36
CA CYS A 94 2.57 -8.25 14.18
C CYS A 94 3.51 -7.62 15.21
N LEU A 95 2.95 -7.27 16.38
CA LEU A 95 3.68 -6.64 17.47
C LEU A 95 4.96 -7.40 17.90
N PRO A 96 4.94 -8.73 18.14
CA PRO A 96 6.14 -9.44 18.57
C PRO A 96 7.28 -9.38 17.54
N ASN A 97 6.93 -9.41 16.25
CA ASN A 97 7.90 -9.31 15.16
C ASN A 97 8.19 -7.87 14.72
N LYS A 98 7.56 -6.87 15.36
CA LYS A 98 7.63 -5.45 14.97
C LYS A 98 7.39 -5.21 13.48
N LEU A 99 6.48 -6.00 12.90
CA LEU A 99 6.15 -5.98 11.48
C LEU A 99 4.82 -5.25 11.29
N VAL A 100 4.79 -4.31 10.35
CA VAL A 100 3.57 -3.59 9.94
C VAL A 100 3.46 -3.66 8.42
N ILE A 101 2.34 -4.15 7.92
CA ILE A 101 2.03 -4.23 6.48
C ILE A 101 0.85 -3.31 6.23
N ILE A 102 1.04 -2.29 5.41
CA ILE A 102 0.03 -1.28 5.07
C ILE A 102 -0.33 -1.42 3.61
N VAL A 103 -1.62 -1.51 3.32
CA VAL A 103 -2.15 -1.67 1.96
C VAL A 103 -3.05 -0.50 1.62
N GLY A 104 -2.69 0.22 0.55
CA GLY A 104 -3.51 1.32 0.04
C GLY A 104 -3.17 2.70 0.61
N SER A 105 -2.06 2.86 1.33
CA SER A 105 -1.48 4.20 1.54
C SER A 105 -0.86 4.67 0.23
N GLY A 106 -1.66 5.31 -0.62
CA GLY A 106 -1.13 6.26 -1.59
C GLY A 106 -0.21 7.25 -0.85
N LYS A 107 0.90 7.64 -1.49
CA LYS A 107 2.03 8.45 -0.99
C LYS A 107 1.72 9.79 -0.27
N LYS A 108 0.53 10.03 0.25
CA LYS A 108 0.07 11.33 0.77
C LYS A 108 -0.18 11.43 2.27
N ASP A 109 0.03 10.39 3.07
CA ASP A 109 -0.36 10.46 4.50
C ASP A 109 0.65 9.88 5.51
N ARG A 110 1.96 9.87 5.17
CA ARG A 110 3.04 9.54 6.12
C ARG A 110 3.62 10.77 6.84
N GLN A 111 2.86 11.86 6.89
CA GLN A 111 3.25 13.08 7.60
C GLN A 111 2.09 13.58 8.47
N ARG A 112 1.49 12.67 9.23
CA ARG A 112 0.86 13.01 10.51
C ARG A 112 1.77 12.46 11.60
N GLY A 113 2.83 13.22 11.85
CA GLY A 113 3.49 13.21 13.15
C GLY A 113 2.39 13.44 14.19
N ILE A 114 2.15 12.41 14.99
CA ILE A 114 1.38 12.49 16.22
C ILE A 114 2.19 13.32 17.21
N ASP A 115 2.17 14.64 17.04
CA ASP A 115 2.46 15.60 18.12
C ASP A 115 1.22 15.64 19.01
N ALA A 116 1.14 14.71 19.96
CA ALA A 116 0.26 14.86 21.10
C ALA A 116 0.99 15.73 22.13
N ILE A 117 0.63 17.01 22.11
CA ILE A 117 1.03 18.03 23.08
C ILE A 117 0.39 17.63 24.42
N THR A 118 1.20 17.33 25.44
CA THR A 118 0.76 17.27 26.83
C THR A 118 0.51 18.71 27.28
N GLY A 119 -0.76 19.07 27.46
CA GLY A 119 -1.20 20.21 28.26
C GLY A 119 -1.68 19.73 29.61
#